data_AF-A0A2G6CHN0-F1
#
_entry.id   AF-A0A2G6CHN0-F1
#
_cell.length_a   1.000
_cell.length_b   1.000
_cell.length_c   1.000
_cell.angle_alpha   90.00
_cell.angle_beta   90.00
_cell.angle_gamma   90.00
#
_symmetry.space_group_name_H-M   'P 1'
#
loop_
_entity.id
_entity.type
_entity.pdbx_description
1 polymer ?
#
loop_
_entity_poly.entity_id
_entity_poly.type
_entity_poly.pdbx_seq_one_letter_code
_entity_poly.pdbx_strand_id
1 'polypeptide(L)'
;SPQLLYKHLKAGRIRRVRRGIYRLVHFPMSDEDPLVVCWLWAEQIGVFSHETALFYHDLSDILPKHVYLTLPEAWRGRRLRVPEGLVLRYSHVPDAERTWLGPVPITKPARAIRDVIDTQLSPEHIEGAIGDARHRGLISRDEADQLEARLRESQRT
;
A
#
# COMPACT_ATOMS: atom_id res chain seq x y z
N SER A 1 -17.78 22.82 -10.76
CA SER A 1 -17.33 24.13 -11.27
C SER A 1 -16.21 24.68 -10.39
N PRO A 2 -15.11 25.21 -10.97
CA PRO A 2 -14.00 25.83 -10.22
C PRO A 2 -14.43 26.95 -9.25
N GLN A 3 -15.51 27.66 -9.58
CA GLN A 3 -16.08 28.74 -8.76
C GLN A 3 -16.67 28.22 -7.43
N LEU A 4 -17.30 27.04 -7.45
CA LEU A 4 -17.81 26.39 -6.25
C LEU A 4 -16.68 25.94 -5.32
N LEU A 5 -15.61 25.38 -5.89
CA LEU A 5 -14.42 24.97 -5.14
C LEU A 5 -13.76 26.16 -4.43
N TYR A 6 -13.62 27.30 -5.12
CA TYR A 6 -13.12 28.54 -4.52
C TYR A 6 -14.01 29.03 -3.37
N LYS A 7 -15.34 28.99 -3.54
CA LYS A 7 -16.31 29.35 -2.49
C LYS A 7 -16.15 28.47 -1.24
N HIS A 8 -16.01 27.16 -1.41
CA HIS A 8 -15.83 26.24 -0.28
C HIS A 8 -14.46 26.40 0.41
N LEU A 9 -13.38 26.71 -0.34
CA LEU A 9 -12.06 27.05 0.22
C LEU A 9 -12.14 28.31 1.08
N LYS A 10 -12.72 29.40 0.56
CA LYS A 10 -12.88 30.66 1.31
C LYS A 10 -13.73 30.49 2.56
N ALA A 11 -14.74 29.62 2.50
CA ALA A 11 -15.60 29.31 3.63
C ALA A 11 -15.00 28.33 4.64
N GLY A 12 -13.74 27.88 4.46
CA GLY A 12 -13.06 26.96 5.37
C GLY A 12 -13.63 25.54 5.42
N ARG A 13 -14.58 25.21 4.53
CA ARG A 13 -15.24 23.89 4.51
C ARG A 13 -14.37 22.80 3.87
N ILE A 14 -13.43 23.20 3.03
CA ILE A 14 -12.45 22.31 2.42
C ILE A 14 -11.04 22.87 2.59
N ARG A 15 -10.06 21.98 2.73
CA ARG A 15 -8.63 22.28 2.75
C ARG A 15 -7.95 21.62 1.56
N ARG A 16 -7.07 22.35 0.88
CA ARG A 16 -6.24 21.77 -0.18
C ARG A 16 -5.13 20.95 0.46
N VAL A 17 -5.05 19.67 0.08
CA VAL A 17 -4.00 18.74 0.54
C VAL A 17 -2.89 18.65 -0.51
N ARG A 18 -3.28 18.52 -1.79
CA ARG A 18 -2.34 18.53 -2.92
C ARG A 18 -2.97 19.18 -4.15
N ARG A 19 -2.21 19.33 -5.24
CA ARG A 19 -2.78 19.81 -6.51
C ARG A 19 -3.87 18.83 -6.97
N GLY A 20 -5.11 19.31 -7.07
CA GLY A 20 -6.27 18.50 -7.46
C GLY A 20 -6.91 17.68 -6.35
N ILE A 21 -6.36 17.68 -5.12
CA ILE A 21 -6.85 16.87 -4.00
C ILE A 21 -7.23 17.79 -2.83
N TYR A 22 -8.49 17.71 -2.43
CA TYR A 22 -9.11 18.54 -1.38
C TYR A 22 -9.77 17.66 -0.32
N ARG A 23 -9.67 18.06 0.94
CA ARG A 23 -10.26 17.38 2.09
C ARG A 23 -11.39 18.21 2.68
N LEU A 24 -12.48 17.57 3.10
CA LEU A 24 -13.54 18.20 3.86
C LEU A 24 -13.09 18.39 5.31
N VAL A 25 -13.20 19.61 5.84
CA VAL A 25 -12.62 19.96 7.16
C VAL A 25 -13.42 19.34 8.32
N HIS A 26 -14.73 19.16 8.15
CA HIS A 26 -15.63 18.67 9.21
C HIS A 26 -15.80 17.15 9.24
N PHE A 27 -14.94 16.41 8.53
CA PHE A 27 -14.95 14.94 8.56
C PHE A 27 -13.73 14.43 9.35
N PRO A 28 -13.91 13.43 10.25
CA PRO A 28 -12.81 12.90 11.06
C PRO A 28 -11.66 12.41 10.18
N MET A 29 -10.42 12.57 10.66
CA MET A 29 -9.25 11.94 10.02
C MET A 29 -9.31 10.44 10.31
N SER A 30 -9.23 9.63 9.27
CA SER A 30 -8.93 8.21 9.41
C SER A 30 -7.43 7.99 9.23
N ASP A 31 -6.90 6.90 9.80
CA ASP A 31 -5.46 6.59 9.71
C ASP A 31 -5.02 6.32 8.26
N GLU A 32 -5.98 5.98 7.39
CA GLU A 32 -5.76 5.71 5.97
C GLU A 32 -5.86 6.97 5.07
N ASP A 33 -6.22 8.15 5.62
CA ASP A 33 -6.30 9.41 4.87
C ASP A 33 -5.03 9.69 4.02
N PRO A 34 -3.79 9.44 4.52
CA PRO A 34 -2.58 9.58 3.71
C PRO A 34 -2.53 8.64 2.50
N LEU A 35 -3.05 7.41 2.63
CA LEU A 35 -3.11 6.45 1.52
C LEU A 35 -4.09 6.93 0.45
N VAL A 36 -5.25 7.46 0.84
CA VAL A 36 -6.22 8.02 -0.11
C VAL A 36 -5.59 9.10 -0.99
N VAL A 37 -4.79 9.99 -0.39
CA VAL A 37 -4.09 11.05 -1.13
C VAL A 37 -3.10 10.47 -2.14
N CYS A 38 -2.34 9.44 -1.75
CA CYS A 38 -1.41 8.75 -2.65
C CYS A 38 -2.13 8.02 -3.80
N TRP A 39 -3.26 7.37 -3.50
CA TRP A 39 -4.05 6.63 -4.48
C TRP A 39 -4.73 7.57 -5.50
N LEU A 40 -5.31 8.67 -5.03
CA LEU A 40 -5.87 9.71 -5.90
C LEU A 40 -4.79 10.38 -6.75
N TRP A 41 -3.59 10.59 -6.21
CA TRP A 41 -2.46 11.09 -6.99
C TRP A 41 -2.08 10.13 -8.14
N ALA A 42 -2.17 8.83 -7.88
CA ALA A 42 -1.90 7.79 -8.87
C ALA A 42 -3.11 7.48 -9.77
N GLU A 43 -4.06 8.41 -9.94
CA GLU A 43 -5.24 8.20 -10.80
C GLU A 43 -6.07 6.95 -10.43
N GLN A 44 -6.01 6.51 -9.17
CA GLN A 44 -6.74 5.35 -8.63
C GLN A 44 -6.37 3.98 -9.25
N ILE A 45 -5.25 3.88 -9.98
CA ILE A 45 -4.85 2.66 -10.68
C ILE A 45 -3.87 1.76 -9.91
N GLY A 46 -3.33 2.23 -8.78
CA GLY A 46 -2.35 1.50 -7.97
C GLY A 46 -2.97 0.68 -6.84
N VAL A 47 -2.20 -0.27 -6.31
CA VAL A 47 -2.53 -1.11 -5.16
C VAL A 47 -1.42 -0.97 -4.11
N PHE A 48 -1.77 -0.64 -2.86
CA PHE A 48 -0.77 -0.58 -1.79
C PHE A 48 -0.24 -1.98 -1.49
N SER A 49 1.06 -2.09 -1.25
CA SER A 49 1.77 -3.38 -1.28
C SER A 49 2.97 -3.38 -0.35
N HIS A 50 3.74 -4.47 -0.35
CA HIS A 50 4.97 -4.60 0.43
C HIS A 50 4.75 -4.24 1.92
N GLU A 51 5.65 -3.49 2.54
CA GLU A 51 5.62 -3.15 3.97
C GLU A 51 4.36 -2.34 4.36
N THR A 52 3.79 -1.55 3.44
CA THR A 52 2.54 -0.84 3.69
C THR A 52 1.39 -1.83 3.88
N ALA A 53 1.21 -2.77 2.94
CA ALA A 53 0.15 -3.76 3.08
C ALA A 53 0.40 -4.69 4.27
N LEU A 54 1.66 -5.06 4.52
CA LEU A 54 2.04 -5.91 5.66
C LEU A 54 1.66 -5.27 7.01
N PHE A 55 1.93 -3.98 7.16
CA PHE A 55 1.55 -3.21 8.34
C PHE A 55 0.02 -3.18 8.55
N TYR A 56 -0.76 -2.89 7.51
CA TYR A 56 -2.23 -2.82 7.62
C TYR A 56 -2.93 -4.17 7.73
N HIS A 57 -2.22 -5.29 7.55
CA HIS A 57 -2.72 -6.63 7.91
C HIS A 57 -2.35 -7.04 9.34
N ASP A 58 -1.70 -6.16 10.10
CA ASP A 58 -1.11 -6.45 11.41
C ASP A 58 -0.13 -7.64 11.34
N LEU A 59 0.68 -7.70 10.28
CA LEU A 59 1.69 -8.75 10.07
C LEU A 59 3.12 -8.20 10.24
N SER A 60 3.24 -6.98 10.75
CA SER A 60 4.51 -6.32 11.07
C SER A 60 4.26 -5.24 12.11
N ASP A 61 4.99 -5.32 13.22
CA ASP A 61 5.00 -4.27 14.25
C ASP A 61 5.86 -3.06 13.87
N ILE A 62 6.56 -3.15 12.73
CA ILE A 62 7.40 -2.07 12.22
C ILE A 62 6.53 -1.07 11.46
N LEU A 63 6.50 0.17 11.95
CA LEU A 63 5.91 1.29 11.22
C LEU A 63 6.70 1.52 9.91
N PRO A 64 6.05 1.42 8.73
CA PRO A 64 6.76 1.54 7.47
C PRO A 64 7.26 2.98 7.27
N LYS A 65 8.56 3.12 6.97
CA LYS A 65 9.21 4.42 6.70
C LYS A 65 8.68 5.11 5.44
N HIS A 66 8.15 4.31 4.51
CA HIS A 66 7.63 4.75 3.23
C HIS A 66 6.29 4.08 2.95
N VAL A 67 5.45 4.75 2.18
CA VAL A 67 4.25 4.16 1.59
C VAL A 67 4.65 3.49 0.29
N TYR A 68 4.32 2.21 0.11
CA TYR A 68 4.62 1.45 -1.09
C TYR A 68 3.35 1.24 -1.91
N LEU A 69 3.40 1.71 -3.16
CA LEU A 69 2.30 1.59 -4.11
C LEU A 69 2.78 0.86 -5.37
N THR A 70 2.17 -0.29 -5.66
CA THR A 70 2.42 -1.02 -6.89
C THR A 70 1.50 -0.50 -8.00
N LEU A 71 2.12 -0.04 -9.09
CA LEU A 71 1.45 0.43 -10.30
C LEU A 71 1.64 -0.58 -11.45
N PRO A 72 0.76 -0.59 -12.46
CA PRO A 72 0.95 -1.34 -13.68
C PRO A 72 2.23 -0.94 -14.41
N GLU A 73 2.81 -1.89 -15.14
CA GLU A 73 4.09 -1.73 -15.84
C GLU A 73 4.11 -0.53 -16.82
N ALA A 74 2.96 -0.22 -17.43
CA ALA A 74 2.79 0.93 -18.33
C ALA A 74 3.09 2.30 -17.68
N TRP A 75 3.17 2.37 -16.34
CA TRP A 75 3.52 3.60 -15.61
C TRP A 75 5.03 3.80 -15.42
N ARG A 76 5.85 2.77 -15.60
CA ARG A 76 7.31 2.81 -15.32
C ARG A 76 8.04 3.92 -16.09
N GLY A 77 7.59 4.24 -17.30
CA GLY A 77 8.19 5.26 -18.16
C GLY A 77 7.64 6.69 -17.99
N ARG A 78 6.64 6.91 -17.13
CA ARG A 78 6.02 8.23 -16.96
C ARG A 78 6.94 9.17 -16.17
N ARG A 79 7.06 10.43 -16.61
CA ARG A 79 7.76 11.48 -15.86
C ARG A 79 6.87 12.00 -14.72
N LEU A 80 6.94 11.35 -13.57
CA LEU A 80 6.12 11.67 -12.40
C LEU A 80 6.93 12.42 -11.35
N ARG A 81 6.36 13.49 -10.78
CA ARG A 81 6.84 14.08 -9.52
C ARG A 81 6.18 13.34 -8.36
N VAL A 82 6.79 12.23 -7.97
CA VAL A 82 6.31 11.35 -6.91
C VAL A 82 6.21 12.12 -5.58
N PRO A 83 5.11 11.99 -4.82
CA PRO A 83 5.04 12.53 -3.45
C PRO A 83 6.20 12.05 -2.60
N GLU A 84 6.64 12.92 -1.68
CA GLU A 84 7.60 12.54 -0.65
C GLU A 84 7.05 11.37 0.18
N GLY A 85 7.91 10.42 0.53
CA GLY A 85 7.51 9.23 1.28
C GLY A 85 6.79 8.15 0.46
N LEU A 86 6.44 8.38 -0.81
CA LEU A 86 5.81 7.37 -1.68
C LEU A 86 6.88 6.65 -2.53
N VAL A 87 6.98 5.34 -2.38
CA VAL A 87 7.81 4.46 -3.19
C VAL A 87 6.94 3.71 -4.20
N LEU A 88 7.31 3.81 -5.47
CA LEU A 88 6.60 3.15 -6.56
C LEU A 88 7.25 1.82 -6.90
N ARG A 89 6.42 0.79 -6.98
CA ARG A 89 6.76 -0.53 -7.49
C ARG A 89 5.97 -0.75 -8.77
N TYR A 90 6.50 -1.57 -9.67
CA TYR A 90 5.86 -1.82 -10.96
C TYR A 90 5.72 -3.31 -11.17
N SER A 91 4.48 -3.79 -11.18
CA SER A 91 4.16 -5.20 -11.32
C SER A 91 2.67 -5.35 -11.64
N HIS A 92 2.29 -6.50 -12.21
CA HIS A 92 0.89 -6.88 -12.29
C HIS A 92 0.42 -7.45 -10.94
N VAL A 93 -0.65 -6.90 -10.41
CA VAL A 93 -1.35 -7.42 -9.23
C VAL A 93 -2.71 -7.92 -9.71
N PRO A 94 -2.96 -9.23 -9.81
CA PRO A 94 -4.28 -9.77 -10.19
C PRO A 94 -5.34 -9.41 -9.16
N ASP A 95 -6.60 -9.28 -9.57
CA ASP A 95 -7.70 -8.95 -8.64
C ASP A 95 -7.87 -9.99 -7.52
N ALA A 96 -7.54 -11.26 -7.78
CA ALA A 96 -7.53 -12.32 -6.78
C ALA A 96 -6.55 -12.07 -5.64
N GLU A 97 -5.49 -11.29 -5.87
CA GLU A 97 -4.46 -10.92 -4.87
C GLU A 97 -4.73 -9.56 -4.23
N ARG A 98 -5.88 -8.91 -4.52
CA ARG A 98 -6.26 -7.61 -3.97
C ARG A 98 -7.36 -7.75 -2.92
N THR A 99 -7.37 -6.82 -1.98
CA THR A 99 -8.48 -6.56 -1.05
C THR A 99 -8.60 -5.06 -0.81
N TRP A 100 -9.56 -4.65 0.00
CA TRP A 100 -9.82 -3.25 0.32
C TRP A 100 -9.50 -2.93 1.78
N LEU A 101 -8.76 -1.85 1.98
CA LEU A 101 -8.56 -1.19 3.26
C LEU A 101 -9.35 0.11 3.22
N GLY A 102 -10.54 0.10 3.82
CA GLY A 102 -11.49 1.20 3.69
C GLY A 102 -11.69 1.57 2.21
N PRO A 103 -11.35 2.80 1.78
CA PRO A 103 -11.56 3.26 0.40
C PRO A 103 -10.42 2.92 -0.58
N VAL A 104 -9.32 2.29 -0.16
CA VAL A 104 -8.15 2.05 -1.02
C VAL A 104 -7.84 0.56 -1.21
N PRO A 105 -7.33 0.15 -2.37
CA PRO A 105 -6.94 -1.23 -2.60
C PRO A 105 -5.57 -1.53 -1.99
N ILE A 106 -5.45 -2.68 -1.34
CA ILE A 106 -4.19 -3.22 -0.81
C ILE A 106 -4.00 -4.66 -1.30
N THR A 107 -2.75 -5.14 -1.33
CA THR A 107 -2.47 -6.55 -1.62
C THR A 107 -2.92 -7.43 -0.45
N LYS A 108 -3.37 -8.66 -0.75
CA LYS A 108 -3.68 -9.67 0.27
C LYS A 108 -2.41 -10.12 1.02
N PRO A 109 -2.55 -10.71 2.22
CA PRO A 109 -1.42 -11.15 3.05
C PRO A 109 -0.34 -11.94 2.30
N ALA A 110 -0.70 -13.01 1.58
CA ALA A 110 0.27 -13.82 0.83
C ALA A 110 1.08 -12.99 -0.18
N ARG A 111 0.42 -12.06 -0.89
CA ARG A 111 1.07 -11.16 -1.84
C ARG A 111 1.96 -10.14 -1.13
N ALA A 112 1.48 -9.52 -0.05
CA ALA A 112 2.25 -8.56 0.73
C ALA A 112 3.54 -9.18 1.28
N ILE A 113 3.46 -10.40 1.85
CA ILE A 113 4.63 -11.15 2.32
C ILE A 113 5.58 -11.44 1.15
N ARG A 114 5.06 -11.93 0.02
CA ARG A 114 5.88 -12.20 -1.17
C ARG A 114 6.62 -10.96 -1.65
N ASP A 115 5.95 -9.80 -1.65
CA ASP A 115 6.51 -8.53 -2.08
C ASP A 115 7.65 -8.05 -1.15
N VAL A 116 7.59 -8.34 0.17
CA VAL A 116 8.65 -7.93 1.12
C VAL A 116 9.86 -8.86 1.14
N ILE A 117 9.77 -10.09 0.61
CA ILE A 117 10.92 -11.02 0.52
C ILE A 117 12.10 -10.40 -0.23
N ASP A 118 11.81 -9.59 -1.25
CA ASP A 118 12.81 -8.95 -2.10
C ASP A 118 13.15 -7.51 -1.64
N THR A 119 12.89 -7.20 -0.36
CA THR A 119 13.12 -5.86 0.24
C THR A 119 14.22 -5.90 1.30
N GLN A 120 14.37 -4.80 2.06
CA GLN A 120 15.34 -4.69 3.15
C GLN A 120 14.80 -5.19 4.50
N LEU A 121 13.57 -5.73 4.54
CA LEU A 121 13.02 -6.31 5.76
C LEU A 121 13.83 -7.56 6.15
N SER A 122 14.17 -7.69 7.44
CA SER A 122 15.01 -8.81 7.86
C SER A 122 14.27 -10.15 7.72
N PRO A 123 14.98 -11.25 7.42
CA PRO A 123 14.33 -12.55 7.26
C PRO A 123 13.52 -12.99 8.48
N GLU A 124 13.97 -12.67 9.68
CA GLU A 124 13.29 -13.02 10.94
C GLU A 124 11.90 -12.36 11.03
N HIS A 125 11.78 -11.10 10.58
CA HIS A 125 10.48 -10.43 10.53
C HIS A 125 9.56 -11.04 9.46
N ILE A 126 10.12 -11.50 8.34
CA ILE A 126 9.34 -12.15 7.28
C ILE A 126 8.87 -13.54 7.74
N GLU A 127 9.72 -14.31 8.41
CA GLU A 127 9.36 -15.60 9.03
C GLU A 127 8.25 -15.42 10.06
N GLY A 128 8.35 -14.40 10.91
CA GLY A 128 7.29 -14.02 11.85
C GLY A 128 5.97 -13.72 11.14
N ALA A 129 6.02 -12.88 10.09
CA ALA A 129 4.83 -12.54 9.30
C ALA A 129 4.17 -13.77 8.64
N ILE A 130 4.97 -14.71 8.12
CA ILE A 130 4.46 -15.98 7.57
C ILE A 130 3.79 -16.80 8.66
N GLY A 131 4.43 -16.93 9.83
CA GLY A 131 3.93 -17.64 10.99
C GLY A 131 2.58 -17.09 11.47
N ASP A 132 2.50 -15.77 11.65
CA ASP A 132 1.30 -15.07 12.11
C ASP A 132 0.17 -15.16 11.10
N ALA A 133 0.46 -14.96 9.81
CA ALA A 133 -0.53 -15.09 8.75
C ALA A 133 -1.11 -16.50 8.70
N ARG A 134 -0.27 -17.53 8.83
CA ARG A 134 -0.72 -18.93 8.89
C ARG A 134 -1.54 -19.20 10.15
N HIS A 135 -1.05 -18.77 11.31
CA HIS A 135 -1.73 -18.99 12.59
C HIS A 135 -3.12 -18.34 12.63
N ARG A 136 -3.25 -17.16 12.05
CA ARG A 136 -4.52 -16.40 11.95
C ARG A 136 -5.42 -16.84 10.80
N GLY A 137 -5.01 -17.82 9.99
CA GLY A 137 -5.78 -18.30 8.83
C GLY A 137 -5.90 -17.28 7.69
N LEU A 138 -4.98 -16.31 7.61
CA LEU A 138 -4.93 -15.30 6.56
C LEU A 138 -4.33 -15.83 5.25
N ILE A 139 -3.56 -16.92 5.36
CA ILE A 139 -3.00 -17.68 4.25
C ILE A 139 -3.19 -19.18 4.51
N SER A 140 -3.27 -19.95 3.43
CA SER A 140 -3.30 -21.42 3.47
C SER A 140 -1.93 -22.00 3.83
N ARG A 141 -1.93 -23.30 4.20
CA ARG A 141 -0.69 -24.05 4.44
C ARG A 141 0.21 -24.06 3.20
N ASP A 142 -0.37 -24.28 2.03
CA ASP A 142 0.38 -24.33 0.77
C ASP A 142 0.98 -22.97 0.41
N GLU A 143 0.26 -21.86 0.65
CA GLU A 143 0.83 -20.51 0.48
C GLU A 143 1.98 -20.25 1.45
N ALA A 144 1.85 -20.67 2.72
CA ALA A 144 2.93 -20.52 3.69
C ALA A 144 4.18 -21.32 3.28
N ASP A 145 4.02 -22.58 2.88
CA ASP A 145 5.12 -23.44 2.43
C ASP A 145 5.85 -22.84 1.21
N GLN A 146 5.10 -22.24 0.27
CA GLN A 146 5.67 -21.54 -0.89
C GLN A 146 6.44 -20.27 -0.50
N LEU A 147 5.93 -19.49 0.45
CA LEU A 147 6.59 -18.27 0.94
C LEU A 147 7.88 -18.60 1.69
N GLU A 148 7.87 -19.63 2.54
CA GLU A 148 9.08 -20.10 3.24
C GLU A 148 10.14 -20.60 2.24
N ALA A 149 9.74 -21.35 1.22
CA ALA A 149 10.66 -21.80 0.17
C ALA A 149 11.30 -20.62 -0.57
N ARG A 150 10.50 -19.62 -0.97
CA ARG A 150 10.98 -18.41 -1.65
C ARG A 150 11.92 -17.58 -0.77
N LEU A 151 11.64 -17.46 0.53
CA LEU A 151 12.53 -16.75 1.47
C LEU A 151 13.89 -17.45 1.60
N ARG A 152 13.91 -18.79 1.66
CA ARG A 152 15.17 -19.55 1.68
C ARG A 152 15.97 -19.38 0.38
N GLU A 153 15.29 -19.25 -0.76
CA GLU A 153 15.94 -18.99 -2.05
C GLU A 153 16.57 -17.59 -2.11
N SER A 154 15.88 -16.55 -1.61
CA SER A 154 16.42 -15.18 -1.62
C SER A 154 17.64 -15.02 -0.73
N GLN A 155 17.75 -15.81 0.36
CA GLN A 155 18.91 -15.81 1.26
C GLN A 155 20.17 -16.48 0.66
N ARG A 156 20.02 -17.29 -0.39
CA ARG A 156 21.13 -18.02 -1.02
C ARG A 156 21.77 -17.25 -2.18
N THR A 157 21.14 -16.16 -2.61
CA THR A 157 21.55 -15.33 -3.75
C THR A 157 22.28 -14.10 -3.24
#